data_AF-A0A9P0G9M2-F1
#
_entry.id   AF-A0A9P0G9M2-F1
#
_cell.length_a   1.000
_cell.length_b   1.000
_cell.length_c   1.000
_cell.angle_alpha   90.00
_cell.angle_beta   90.00
_cell.angle_gamma   90.00
#
_symmetry.space_group_name_H-M   'P 1'
#
loop_
_entity.id
_entity.type
_entity.pdbx_description
1 polymer ?
#
loop_
_entity_poly.entity_id
_entity_poly.type
_entity_poly.pdbx_seq_one_letter_code
_entity_poly.pdbx_strand_id
1 'polypeptide(L)'
;MAKENGQIDKKGDVWTTVYIDGGWSKRSYGHNYNAASGVGVIIGQFTKQLLYIGVRNKYCCVCARYANRQEMPKQHVCYKNWDVLSPAMESDIIVEGFRQSMEMHNLK
;
A
#
# COMPACT_ATOMS: atom_id res chain seq x y z
N MET A 1 -1.42 -8.45 -23.85
CA MET A 1 -0.64 -9.50 -23.18
C MET A 1 -1.47 -10.51 -22.38
N ALA A 2 -2.14 -10.19 -21.27
CA ALA A 2 -2.95 -11.20 -20.54
C ALA A 2 -4.08 -11.80 -21.41
N LYS A 3 -4.75 -10.95 -22.20
CA LYS A 3 -5.69 -11.37 -23.26
C LYS A 3 -5.06 -12.27 -24.32
N GLU A 4 -3.86 -11.92 -24.78
CA GLU A 4 -3.11 -12.70 -25.80
C GLU A 4 -2.70 -14.07 -25.27
N ASN A 5 -2.41 -14.17 -23.97
CA ASN A 5 -2.07 -15.42 -23.30
C ASN A 5 -3.30 -16.28 -22.95
N GLY A 6 -4.51 -15.87 -23.37
CA GLY A 6 -5.74 -16.60 -23.07
C GLY A 6 -6.12 -16.60 -21.59
N GLN A 7 -5.60 -15.65 -20.79
CA GLN A 7 -5.93 -15.50 -19.37
C GLN A 7 -7.30 -14.82 -19.21
N ILE A 8 -8.33 -15.54 -19.63
CA ILE A 8 -9.72 -15.11 -19.63
C ILE A 8 -10.49 -16.10 -18.78
N ASP A 9 -11.26 -15.60 -17.81
CA ASP A 9 -12.09 -16.45 -16.97
C ASP A 9 -13.41 -16.83 -17.68
N LYS A 10 -14.23 -17.66 -17.04
CA LYS A 10 -15.51 -18.14 -17.61
C LYS A 10 -16.51 -17.01 -17.88
N LYS A 11 -16.32 -15.82 -17.29
CA LYS A 11 -17.17 -14.64 -17.47
C LYS A 11 -16.65 -13.70 -18.56
N GLY A 12 -15.47 -13.96 -19.12
CA GLY A 12 -14.82 -13.09 -20.09
C GLY A 12 -13.88 -12.06 -19.46
N ASP A 13 -13.71 -12.07 -18.13
CA ASP A 13 -12.82 -11.14 -17.44
C ASP A 13 -11.37 -11.57 -17.62
N VAL A 14 -10.51 -10.59 -17.88
CA VAL A 14 -9.07 -10.83 -18.03
C VAL A 14 -8.44 -10.87 -16.64
N TRP A 15 -7.61 -11.88 -16.40
CA TRP A 15 -6.90 -12.03 -15.13
C TRP A 15 -5.39 -12.15 -15.38
N THR A 16 -4.59 -11.88 -14.35
CA THR A 16 -3.17 -12.18 -14.40
C THR A 16 -2.65 -12.59 -13.03
N THR A 17 -1.64 -13.46 -13.01
CA THR A 17 -0.97 -13.80 -11.76
C THR A 17 -0.05 -12.67 -11.34
N VAL A 18 0.01 -12.41 -10.05
CA VAL A 18 0.84 -11.35 -9.46
C VAL A 18 1.74 -11.91 -8.37
N TYR A 19 2.88 -11.25 -8.18
CA TYR A 19 3.65 -11.32 -6.95
C TYR A 19 3.27 -10.15 -6.07
N ILE A 20 3.19 -10.41 -4.78
CA ILE A 20 2.91 -9.39 -3.77
C ILE A 20 4.10 -9.36 -2.84
N ASP A 21 4.55 -8.16 -2.52
CA ASP A 21 5.57 -7.94 -1.51
C ASP A 21 5.15 -6.73 -0.67
N GLY A 22 5.64 -6.66 0.54
CA GLY A 22 5.23 -5.67 1.51
C GLY A 22 6.12 -5.67 2.73
N GLY A 23 6.14 -4.53 3.41
CA GLY A 23 7.03 -4.35 4.54
C GLY A 23 6.50 -3.32 5.51
N TRP A 24 6.50 -3.71 6.78
CA TRP A 24 6.40 -2.80 7.91
C TRP A 24 7.52 -3.11 8.90
N SER A 25 8.38 -2.14 9.16
CA SER A 25 9.56 -2.38 10.01
C SER A 25 9.18 -2.44 11.49
N LYS A 26 9.37 -3.60 12.13
CA LYS A 26 9.34 -3.73 13.58
C LYS A 26 10.76 -3.61 14.12
N ARG A 27 11.00 -2.72 15.09
CA ARG A 27 12.30 -2.58 15.77
C ARG A 27 12.19 -3.15 17.17
N SER A 28 13.12 -4.03 17.56
CA SER A 28 13.11 -4.73 18.86
C SER A 28 14.35 -4.50 19.72
N TYR A 29 15.34 -3.71 19.27
CA TYR A 29 16.57 -3.49 20.04
C TYR A 29 16.31 -2.53 21.22
N GLY A 30 16.38 -3.07 22.44
CA GLY A 30 16.14 -2.35 23.70
C GLY A 30 14.67 -2.05 24.00
N HIS A 31 13.84 -1.87 22.97
CA HIS A 31 12.41 -1.61 23.06
C HIS A 31 11.67 -2.16 21.82
N ASN A 32 10.40 -2.55 22.00
CA ASN A 32 9.53 -3.01 20.91
C ASN A 32 8.72 -1.84 20.34
N TYR A 33 9.09 -1.36 19.16
CA TYR A 33 8.35 -0.32 18.43
C TYR A 33 7.71 -0.89 17.16
N ASN A 34 6.44 -0.58 16.96
CA ASN A 34 5.73 -0.86 15.71
C ASN A 34 6.06 0.22 14.67
N ALA A 35 6.10 -0.18 13.40
CA ALA A 35 6.35 0.72 12.29
C ALA A 35 5.35 1.89 12.27
N ALA A 36 5.85 3.10 12.02
CA ALA A 36 5.02 4.27 11.76
C ALA A 36 4.50 4.31 10.31
N SER A 37 5.10 3.53 9.42
CA SER A 37 4.69 3.39 8.03
C SER A 37 4.84 1.96 7.53
N GLY A 38 4.06 1.62 6.51
CA GLY A 38 4.11 0.36 5.80
C GLY A 38 3.90 0.59 4.31
N VAL A 39 4.49 -0.29 3.50
CA VAL A 39 4.38 -0.29 2.04
C VAL A 39 3.93 -1.67 1.59
N GLY A 40 3.16 -1.71 0.51
CA GLY A 40 2.77 -2.92 -0.19
C GLY A 40 2.80 -2.68 -1.68
N VAL A 41 3.23 -3.69 -2.43
CA VAL A 41 3.36 -3.65 -3.89
C VAL A 41 2.73 -4.88 -4.51
N ILE A 42 2.12 -4.67 -5.69
CA ILE A 42 1.60 -5.74 -6.54
C ILE A 42 2.35 -5.67 -7.86
N ILE A 43 2.98 -6.77 -8.24
CA ILE A 43 3.86 -6.87 -9.41
C ILE A 43 3.30 -7.96 -10.34
N GLY A 44 3.14 -7.66 -11.62
CA GLY A 44 2.69 -8.66 -12.60
C GLY A 44 3.71 -9.79 -12.72
N GLN A 45 3.29 -11.05 -12.54
CA GLN A 45 4.20 -12.21 -12.61
C GLN A 45 4.89 -12.29 -13.97
N PHE A 46 4.17 -12.01 -15.05
CA PHE A 46 4.67 -12.15 -16.41
C PHE A 46 5.42 -10.90 -16.89
N THR A 47 4.83 -9.72 -16.68
CA THR A 47 5.41 -8.45 -17.14
C THR A 47 6.58 -7.99 -16.27
N LYS A 48 6.66 -8.47 -15.02
CA LYS A 48 7.55 -7.95 -13.97
C LYS A 48 7.37 -6.46 -13.69
N GLN A 49 6.26 -5.88 -14.15
CA GLN A 49 5.94 -4.48 -13.97
C GLN A 49 5.15 -4.26 -12.69
N LEU A 50 5.34 -3.10 -12.07
CA LEU A 50 4.58 -2.66 -10.93
C LEU A 50 3.14 -2.33 -11.37
N LEU A 51 2.18 -3.06 -10.83
CA LEU A 51 0.75 -2.84 -11.08
C LEU A 51 0.15 -1.91 -10.03
N TYR A 52 0.65 -1.98 -8.79
CA TYR A 52 0.16 -1.16 -7.70
C TYR A 52 1.23 -0.95 -6.63
N ILE A 53 1.24 0.24 -6.03
CA ILE A 53 1.99 0.56 -4.82
C ILE A 53 1.12 1.38 -3.89
N GLY A 54 0.98 0.93 -2.65
CA GLY A 54 0.31 1.66 -1.59
C GLY A 54 1.25 1.92 -0.43
N VAL A 55 1.05 3.07 0.23
CA VAL A 55 1.77 3.45 1.44
C VAL A 55 0.77 3.83 2.51
N ARG A 56 0.92 3.24 3.69
CA ARG A 56 0.19 3.62 4.90
C ARG A 56 1.15 4.29 5.86
N ASN A 57 0.75 5.44 6.39
CA ASN A 57 1.59 6.25 7.25
C ASN A 57 0.80 6.85 8.41
N LYS A 58 1.30 6.63 9.63
CA LYS A 58 0.78 7.15 10.90
C LYS A 58 1.44 8.45 11.31
N TYR A 59 2.55 8.81 10.69
CA TYR A 59 3.44 9.86 11.15
C TYR A 59 3.67 10.94 10.08
N CYS A 60 3.48 12.19 10.50
CA CYS A 60 3.89 13.36 9.75
C CYS A 60 4.83 14.17 10.64
N CYS A 61 6.05 14.43 10.17
CA CYS A 61 7.06 15.18 10.93
C CYS A 61 6.62 16.62 11.23
N VAL A 62 5.90 17.26 10.29
CA VAL A 62 5.34 18.59 10.47
C VAL A 62 4.30 18.55 11.60
N CYS A 63 3.29 17.68 11.50
CA CYS A 63 2.27 17.54 12.55
C CYS A 63 2.87 17.25 13.92
N ALA A 64 3.83 16.32 14.00
CA ALA A 64 4.48 15.96 15.26
C ALA A 64 5.23 17.15 15.89
N ARG A 65 5.95 17.94 15.07
CA ARG A 65 6.68 19.11 15.54
C ARG A 65 5.76 20.18 16.12
N TYR A 66 4.63 20.46 15.46
CA TYR A 66 3.67 21.46 15.94
C TYR A 66 2.90 20.98 17.17
N ALA A 67 2.50 19.69 17.22
CA ALA A 67 1.91 19.09 18.40
C ALA A 67 2.82 19.18 19.64
N ASN A 68 4.12 18.93 19.47
CA ASN A 68 5.11 19.06 20.56
C ASN A 68 5.26 20.50 21.07
N ARG A 69 4.91 21.50 20.25
CA ARG A 69 4.93 22.92 20.60
C ARG A 69 3.57 23.45 21.07
N GLN A 70 2.54 22.60 21.07
CA GLN A 70 1.14 23.00 21.32
C GLN A 70 0.65 24.08 20.35
N GLU A 71 1.15 24.07 19.12
CA GLU A 71 0.81 25.02 18.06
C GLU A 71 0.00 24.34 16.95
N MET A 72 -0.76 25.14 16.21
CA MET A 72 -1.45 24.65 15.01
C MET A 72 -0.44 24.48 13.85
N PRO A 73 -0.44 23.33 13.15
CA PRO A 73 0.44 23.12 12.03
C PRO A 73 0.12 24.11 10.90
N LYS A 74 1.17 24.73 10.34
CA LYS A 74 1.06 25.46 9.07
C LYS A 74 0.53 24.53 7.98
N GLN A 75 -0.13 25.11 6.98
CA GLN A 75 -0.60 24.39 5.81
C GLN A 75 0.56 23.60 5.17
N HIS A 76 0.37 22.30 5.01
CA HIS A 76 1.35 21.41 4.40
C HIS A 76 0.63 20.19 3.81
N VAL A 77 1.31 19.47 2.93
CA VAL A 77 0.83 18.18 2.42
C VAL A 77 1.07 17.12 3.49
N CYS A 78 0.00 16.68 4.14
CA CYS A 78 0.05 15.63 5.15
C CYS A 78 -0.19 14.27 4.50
N TYR A 79 0.82 13.39 4.54
CA TYR A 79 0.71 12.01 4.05
C TYR A 79 0.24 11.04 5.13
N LYS A 80 -0.25 11.53 6.27
CA LYS A 80 -0.82 10.67 7.31
C LYS A 80 -2.18 10.17 6.83
N ASN A 81 -2.27 8.87 6.59
CA ASN A 81 -3.46 8.22 6.01
C ASN A 81 -3.79 6.89 6.72
N TRP A 82 -3.21 6.65 7.88
CA TRP A 82 -3.42 5.43 8.65
C TRP A 82 -3.47 5.70 10.15
N ASP A 83 -4.49 5.16 10.81
CA ASP A 83 -4.75 5.31 12.24
C ASP A 83 -5.04 3.96 12.93
N VAL A 84 -5.06 2.86 12.18
CA VAL A 84 -5.30 1.49 12.67
C VAL A 84 -3.96 0.83 13.09
N LEU A 85 -3.95 -0.46 13.44
CA LEU A 85 -2.75 -1.23 13.81
C LEU A 85 -1.73 -1.29 12.66
N SER A 86 -0.42 -1.25 12.98
CA SER A 86 0.63 -1.29 11.95
C SER A 86 0.71 -2.63 11.19
N PRO A 87 0.51 -3.80 11.82
CA PRO A 87 0.49 -5.07 11.10
C PRO A 87 -0.62 -5.19 10.05
N ALA A 88 -1.67 -4.36 10.12
CA ALA A 88 -2.77 -4.40 9.15
C ALA A 88 -2.49 -3.56 7.88
N MET A 89 -1.41 -2.77 7.84
CA MET A 89 -1.10 -1.88 6.72
C MET A 89 -0.93 -2.63 5.41
N GLU A 90 -0.18 -3.74 5.42
CA GLU A 90 0.12 -4.49 4.20
C GLU A 90 -1.14 -5.11 3.59
N SER A 91 -1.92 -5.83 4.40
CA SER A 91 -3.16 -6.44 3.93
C SER A 91 -4.17 -5.41 3.42
N ASP A 92 -4.25 -4.25 4.06
CA ASP A 92 -5.12 -3.16 3.61
C ASP A 92 -4.68 -2.58 2.26
N ILE A 93 -3.37 -2.37 2.07
CA ILE A 93 -2.79 -1.93 0.79
C ILE A 93 -3.10 -2.93 -0.32
N ILE A 94 -2.94 -4.23 -0.06
CA ILE A 94 -3.19 -5.28 -1.05
C ILE A 94 -4.67 -5.29 -1.44
N VAL A 95 -5.58 -5.21 -0.47
CA VAL A 95 -7.02 -5.16 -0.73
C VAL A 95 -7.40 -3.91 -1.52
N GLU A 96 -6.82 -2.76 -1.21
CA GLU A 96 -7.00 -1.53 -2.01
C GLU A 96 -6.55 -1.74 -3.46
N GLY A 97 -5.35 -2.30 -3.66
CA GLY A 97 -4.80 -2.56 -4.99
C GLY A 97 -5.68 -3.47 -5.84
N PHE A 98 -6.22 -4.56 -5.28
CA PHE A 98 -7.16 -5.43 -5.99
C PHE A 98 -8.52 -4.78 -6.25
N ARG A 99 -8.99 -3.87 -5.38
CA ARG A 99 -10.24 -3.12 -5.65
C ARG A 99 -10.08 -2.15 -6.81
N GLN A 100 -8.88 -1.58 -6.97
CA GLN A 100 -8.58 -0.61 -8.03
C GLN A 100 -8.12 -1.27 -9.34
N SER A 101 -7.81 -2.57 -9.35
CA SER A 101 -7.19 -3.24 -10.50
C SER A 101 -8.06 -3.21 -11.77
N MET A 102 -9.38 -3.34 -11.63
CA MET A 102 -10.30 -3.27 -12.75
C MET A 102 -10.39 -1.86 -13.34
N GLU A 103 -10.39 -0.83 -12.50
CA GLU A 103 -10.44 0.56 -12.94
C GLU A 103 -9.12 0.99 -13.60
N MET A 104 -7.99 0.64 -12.98
CA MET A 104 -6.66 1.05 -13.44
C MET A 104 -6.20 0.28 -14.67
N HIS A 105 -6.48 -1.02 -14.72
CA HIS A 105 -5.84 -1.94 -15.68
C HIS A 105 -6.84 -2.79 -16.46
N ASN A 106 -8.13 -2.78 -16.09
CA ASN A 106 -9.14 -3.72 -16.60
C ASN A 106 -8.68 -5.18 -16.44
N LEU A 107 -8.06 -5.46 -15.29
CA LEU A 107 -7.52 -6.75 -14.90
C LEU A 107 -8.06 -7.16 -13.54
N LYS A 108 -8.45 -8.42 -13.45
CA LYS A 108 -8.88 -9.08 -12.22
C LYS A 108 -7.72 -9.75 -11.50
#